data_AF-A0A8I1PLG8-F1
#
_entry.id   AF-A0A8I1PLG8-F1
#
_cell.length_a   1.000
_cell.length_b   1.000
_cell.length_c   1.000
_cell.angle_alpha   90.00
_cell.angle_beta   90.00
_cell.angle_gamma   90.00
#
_symmetry.space_group_name_H-M   'P 1'
#
loop_
_entity.id
_entity.type
_entity.pdbx_description
1 polymer ?
#
loop_
_entity_poly.entity_id
_entity_poly.type
_entity_poly.pdbx_seq_one_letter_code
_entity_poly.pdbx_strand_id
1 'polypeptide(L)'
;MNKITFSKGIAALAVSAALSLSFAPAAHATFIVDTKIGEALLGNSGDATELANMETFANNSNLIQDLKITSPVAVANGPDGWYIDVAPTEPGYFLLKFGIGGTSATADTFFFQNIGELTKLVWDNSQVQNLTSGVGNLNIGRLSHYVTYDPKNPDTGVPEPATLALIGLGLAALGATRRRKQ
;
A
#
# COMPACT_ATOMS: atom_id res chain seq x y z
N MET A 1 -35.53 13.76 -87.47
CA MET A 1 -35.95 12.35 -87.27
C MET A 1 -34.83 11.58 -86.60
N ASN A 2 -35.18 10.64 -85.72
CA ASN A 2 -34.35 9.63 -85.00
C ASN A 2 -33.57 9.99 -83.72
N LYS A 3 -34.33 10.07 -82.61
CA LYS A 3 -34.33 9.21 -81.40
C LYS A 3 -33.10 8.34 -80.99
N ILE A 4 -32.87 8.35 -79.66
CA ILE A 4 -32.43 7.29 -78.69
C ILE A 4 -30.94 7.23 -78.28
N THR A 5 -30.49 6.87 -77.06
CA THR A 5 -30.78 7.13 -75.61
C THR A 5 -29.65 6.46 -74.79
N PHE A 6 -29.42 6.87 -73.51
CA PHE A 6 -28.76 6.15 -72.38
C PHE A 6 -27.22 5.92 -72.44
N SER A 7 -26.41 5.91 -71.35
CA SER A 7 -26.64 5.88 -69.89
C SER A 7 -25.33 6.13 -69.11
N LYS A 8 -25.46 6.76 -67.93
CA LYS A 8 -24.84 6.48 -66.61
C LYS A 8 -23.32 6.24 -66.50
N GLY A 9 -22.69 7.07 -65.65
CA GLY A 9 -21.42 6.79 -64.99
C GLY A 9 -21.14 7.79 -63.87
N ILE A 10 -21.93 7.77 -62.80
CA ILE A 10 -21.61 8.49 -61.56
C ILE A 10 -20.50 7.71 -60.87
N ALA A 11 -19.27 8.22 -60.91
CA ALA A 11 -18.18 7.71 -60.09
C ALA A 11 -18.34 8.27 -58.67
N ALA A 12 -18.91 7.47 -57.77
CA ALA A 12 -18.95 7.77 -56.35
C ALA A 12 -17.54 7.59 -55.75
N LEU A 13 -16.93 8.70 -55.36
CA LEU A 13 -15.67 8.71 -54.63
C LEU A 13 -15.97 8.35 -53.16
N ALA A 14 -15.82 7.07 -52.80
CA ALA A 14 -15.91 6.64 -51.40
C ALA A 14 -14.62 7.03 -50.67
N VAL A 15 -14.67 8.11 -49.88
CA VAL A 15 -13.61 8.45 -48.92
C VAL A 15 -13.81 7.59 -47.68
N SER A 16 -13.09 6.48 -47.57
CA SER A 16 -13.02 5.70 -46.33
C SER A 16 -12.11 6.44 -45.34
N ALA A 17 -12.71 7.11 -44.36
CA ALA A 17 -11.98 7.60 -43.19
C ALA A 17 -11.53 6.40 -42.36
N ALA A 18 -10.27 6.01 -42.48
CA ALA A 18 -9.67 5.01 -41.63
C ALA A 18 -9.51 5.59 -40.22
N LEU A 19 -10.34 5.13 -39.29
CA LEU A 19 -10.21 5.45 -37.87
C LEU A 19 -9.03 4.64 -37.32
N SER A 20 -7.85 5.24 -37.32
CA SER A 20 -6.66 4.65 -36.67
C SER A 20 -6.84 4.72 -35.16
N LEU A 21 -7.34 3.65 -34.54
CA LEU A 21 -7.22 3.45 -33.10
C LEU A 21 -5.75 3.16 -32.78
N SER A 22 -5.01 4.20 -32.41
CA SER A 22 -3.72 4.05 -31.75
C SER A 22 -3.94 3.45 -30.37
N PHE A 23 -3.68 2.16 -30.22
CA PHE A 23 -3.54 1.52 -28.91
C PHE A 23 -2.26 2.04 -28.27
N ALA A 24 -2.37 3.09 -27.45
CA ALA A 24 -1.31 3.40 -26.50
C ALA A 24 -1.23 2.22 -25.51
N PRO A 25 -0.05 1.68 -25.21
CA PRO A 25 0.08 0.73 -24.11
C PRO A 25 -0.43 1.43 -22.84
N ALA A 26 -1.34 0.77 -22.12
CA ALA A 26 -1.78 1.27 -20.83
C ALA A 26 -0.54 1.38 -19.94
N ALA A 27 -0.14 2.61 -19.61
CA ALA A 27 0.88 2.83 -18.59
C ALA A 27 0.33 2.23 -17.29
N HIS A 28 0.97 1.19 -16.77
CA HIS A 28 0.72 0.77 -15.40
C HIS A 28 1.03 1.96 -14.50
N ALA A 29 0.02 2.45 -13.77
CA ALA A 29 0.22 3.51 -12.80
C ALA A 29 1.24 3.01 -11.76
N THR A 30 2.32 3.75 -11.61
CA THR A 30 3.36 3.49 -10.61
C THR A 30 2.83 3.99 -9.27
N PHE A 31 2.90 3.17 -8.23
CA PHE A 31 2.51 3.58 -6.88
C PHE A 31 3.48 4.65 -6.37
N ILE A 32 2.97 5.53 -5.52
CA ILE A 32 3.78 6.54 -4.85
C ILE A 32 4.71 5.83 -3.87
N VAL A 33 6.00 6.18 -3.94
CA VAL A 33 7.06 5.63 -3.10
C VAL A 33 6.92 6.15 -1.67
N ASP A 34 7.04 5.26 -0.69
CA ASP A 34 6.94 5.61 0.72
C ASP A 34 8.18 6.36 1.22
N THR A 35 8.02 7.05 2.36
CA THR A 35 9.10 7.89 2.89
C THR A 35 10.02 7.07 3.78
N LYS A 36 11.28 6.93 3.37
CA LYS A 36 12.32 6.40 4.24
C LYS A 36 12.59 7.39 5.39
N ILE A 37 12.46 6.90 6.62
CA ILE A 37 12.66 7.66 7.86
C ILE A 37 13.96 7.28 8.57
N GLY A 38 14.57 6.15 8.23
CA GLY A 38 15.82 5.71 8.85
C GLY A 38 16.43 4.47 8.21
N GLU A 39 17.65 4.14 8.67
CA GLU A 39 18.34 2.89 8.36
C GLU A 39 19.27 2.50 9.50
N ALA A 40 19.53 1.21 9.66
CA ALA A 40 20.44 0.68 10.66
C ALA A 40 21.10 -0.61 10.18
N LEU A 41 22.26 -0.91 10.76
CA LEU A 41 22.89 -2.23 10.69
C LEU A 41 22.54 -3.00 11.96
N LEU A 42 21.54 -3.87 11.88
CA LEU A 42 21.08 -4.63 13.04
C LEU A 42 21.65 -6.05 12.98
N GLY A 43 22.60 -6.37 13.86
CA GLY A 43 23.21 -7.70 13.92
C GLY A 43 22.23 -8.83 14.30
N ASN A 44 21.04 -8.50 14.79
CA ASN A 44 19.95 -9.43 15.03
C ASN A 44 18.63 -8.94 14.40
N SER A 45 17.68 -9.85 14.21
CA SER A 45 16.34 -9.56 13.70
C SER A 45 15.29 -9.76 14.81
N GLY A 46 15.62 -9.34 16.03
CA GLY A 46 14.77 -9.50 17.20
C GLY A 46 13.72 -8.40 17.26
N ASP A 47 12.46 -8.79 17.45
CA ASP A 47 11.29 -7.90 17.45
C ASP A 47 11.46 -6.69 18.37
N ALA A 48 12.01 -6.88 19.58
CA ALA A 48 12.28 -5.79 20.51
C ALA A 48 13.34 -4.80 20.00
N THR A 49 14.39 -5.29 19.32
CA THR A 49 15.43 -4.43 18.73
C THR A 49 14.84 -3.62 17.57
N GLU A 50 14.09 -4.29 16.70
CA GLU A 50 13.49 -3.69 15.51
C GLU A 50 12.45 -2.63 15.87
N LEU A 51 11.57 -2.94 16.85
CA LEU A 51 10.60 -1.98 17.37
C LEU A 51 11.29 -0.75 17.98
N ALA A 52 12.31 -0.93 18.83
CA ALA A 52 12.99 0.20 19.46
C ALA A 52 13.65 1.15 18.42
N ASN A 53 14.20 0.60 17.34
CA ASN A 53 14.73 1.41 16.25
C ASN A 53 13.62 2.10 15.46
N MET A 54 12.51 1.41 15.18
CA MET A 54 11.35 2.01 14.53
C MET A 54 10.81 3.19 15.33
N GLU A 55 10.60 3.02 16.63
CA GLU A 55 10.14 4.09 17.53
C GLU A 55 11.08 5.31 17.53
N THR A 56 12.39 5.04 17.46
CA THR A 56 13.42 6.09 17.37
C THR A 56 13.32 6.87 16.06
N PHE A 57 13.27 6.19 14.91
CA PHE A 57 13.22 6.85 13.61
C PHE A 57 11.86 7.50 13.31
N ALA A 58 10.77 6.90 13.79
CA ALA A 58 9.43 7.46 13.69
C ALA A 58 9.18 8.59 14.69
N ASN A 59 10.10 8.81 15.64
CA ASN A 59 9.92 9.72 16.78
C ASN A 59 8.59 9.48 17.51
N ASN A 60 8.26 8.20 17.71
CA ASN A 60 7.00 7.74 18.28
C ASN A 60 7.23 6.48 19.11
N SER A 61 7.15 6.62 20.44
CA SER A 61 7.31 5.51 21.40
C SER A 61 6.01 4.77 21.72
N ASN A 62 4.98 4.93 20.89
CA ASN A 62 3.67 4.31 21.05
C ASN A 62 3.35 3.46 19.82
N LEU A 63 4.33 2.70 19.34
CA LEU A 63 4.15 1.77 18.22
C LEU A 63 4.05 0.34 18.75
N ILE A 64 3.28 -0.49 18.06
CA ILE A 64 3.23 -1.92 18.28
C ILE A 64 3.59 -2.60 16.96
N GLN A 65 4.42 -3.64 17.05
CA GLN A 65 4.64 -4.55 15.95
C GLN A 65 3.37 -5.35 15.68
N ASP A 66 2.82 -5.24 14.48
CA ASP A 66 1.61 -5.95 14.07
C ASP A 66 1.96 -7.28 13.40
N LEU A 67 2.65 -7.21 12.25
CA LEU A 67 2.96 -8.36 11.43
C LEU A 67 4.45 -8.44 11.08
N LYS A 68 4.98 -9.66 11.05
CA LYS A 68 6.32 -9.96 10.54
C LYS A 68 6.26 -11.11 9.54
N ILE A 69 6.59 -10.83 8.28
CA ILE A 69 6.56 -11.83 7.21
C ILE A 69 7.96 -12.08 6.69
N THR A 70 8.38 -13.34 6.76
CA THR A 70 9.64 -13.81 6.20
C THR A 70 9.46 -14.28 4.75
N SER A 71 10.50 -14.08 3.93
CA SER A 71 10.51 -14.41 2.49
C SER A 71 9.32 -13.80 1.70
N PRO A 72 9.10 -12.47 1.78
CA PRO A 72 7.99 -11.84 1.10
C PRO A 72 8.17 -11.85 -0.42
N VAL A 73 7.04 -11.78 -1.14
CA VAL A 73 7.03 -11.58 -2.59
C VAL A 73 6.83 -10.10 -2.86
N ALA A 74 7.83 -9.46 -3.47
CA ALA A 74 7.71 -8.11 -3.98
C ALA A 74 7.48 -8.11 -5.50
N VAL A 75 6.77 -7.10 -5.96
CA VAL A 75 6.42 -6.89 -7.37
C VAL A 75 7.07 -5.58 -7.83
N ALA A 76 7.47 -5.53 -9.10
CA ALA A 76 8.08 -4.32 -9.67
C ALA A 76 7.07 -3.15 -9.70
N ASN A 77 7.49 -1.99 -9.21
CA ASN A 77 6.80 -0.71 -9.29
C ASN A 77 7.53 0.21 -10.28
N GLY A 78 7.59 -0.18 -11.55
CA GLY A 78 8.43 0.49 -12.55
C GLY A 78 9.88 0.01 -12.56
N PRO A 79 10.80 0.72 -13.25
CA PRO A 79 12.17 0.27 -13.45
C PRO A 79 13.02 0.20 -12.18
N ASP A 80 12.81 1.14 -11.26
CA ASP A 80 13.64 1.33 -10.07
C ASP A 80 12.90 1.14 -8.75
N GLY A 81 11.62 0.80 -8.81
CA GLY A 81 10.73 0.68 -7.66
C GLY A 81 10.22 -0.73 -7.46
N TRP A 82 9.81 -1.02 -6.24
CA TRP A 82 9.18 -2.27 -5.82
C TRP A 82 8.02 -2.00 -4.87
N TYR A 83 7.11 -2.94 -4.78
CA TYR A 83 6.08 -2.92 -3.76
C TYR A 83 5.75 -4.32 -3.23
N ILE A 84 5.20 -4.37 -2.02
CA ILE A 84 4.54 -5.56 -1.45
C ILE A 84 3.06 -5.24 -1.26
N ASP A 85 2.18 -6.15 -1.68
CA ASP A 85 0.75 -6.05 -1.38
C ASP A 85 0.46 -6.58 0.01
N VAL A 86 -0.09 -5.71 0.87
CA VAL A 86 -0.45 -6.03 2.25
C VAL A 86 -1.94 -5.88 2.50
N ALA A 87 -2.75 -5.67 1.46
CA ALA A 87 -4.21 -5.57 1.61
C ALA A 87 -4.79 -6.79 2.37
N PRO A 88 -5.77 -6.60 3.26
CA PRO A 88 -6.45 -5.34 3.58
C PRO A 88 -5.79 -4.52 4.71
N THR A 89 -4.56 -4.85 5.14
CA THR A 89 -3.87 -4.07 6.17
C THR A 89 -3.41 -2.72 5.63
N GLU A 90 -3.39 -1.71 6.50
CA GLU A 90 -3.02 -0.32 6.20
C GLU A 90 -2.00 0.20 7.23
N PRO A 91 -0.81 -0.42 7.31
CA PRO A 91 0.14 -0.11 8.38
C PRO A 91 0.68 1.31 8.22
N GLY A 92 0.76 2.06 9.33
CA GLY A 92 1.33 3.41 9.32
C GLY A 92 2.84 3.45 9.08
N TYR A 93 3.55 2.42 9.55
CA TYR A 93 5.01 2.28 9.41
C TYR A 93 5.40 0.85 9.06
N PHE A 94 6.55 0.70 8.42
CA PHE A 94 7.12 -0.62 8.15
C PHE A 94 8.64 -0.56 8.06
N LEU A 95 9.29 -1.71 8.24
CA LEU A 95 10.69 -1.88 7.90
C LEU A 95 10.88 -2.98 6.87
N LEU A 96 11.97 -2.86 6.11
CA LEU A 96 12.46 -3.87 5.19
C LEU A 96 13.86 -4.30 5.63
N LYS A 97 14.08 -5.61 5.73
CA LYS A 97 15.37 -6.18 6.13
C LYS A 97 15.98 -7.03 5.01
N PHE A 98 17.23 -6.78 4.69
CA PHE A 98 17.95 -7.38 3.58
C PHE A 98 19.24 -8.09 4.01
N GLY A 99 19.61 -9.14 3.29
CA GLY A 99 20.96 -9.72 3.38
C GLY A 99 21.99 -8.88 2.62
N ILE A 100 22.95 -8.29 3.35
CA ILE A 100 24.01 -7.44 2.78
C ILE A 100 25.34 -8.17 2.51
N GLY A 101 25.40 -9.48 2.74
CA GLY A 101 26.60 -10.27 2.50
C GLY A 101 27.12 -10.13 1.05
N GLY A 102 28.40 -9.76 0.91
CA GLY A 102 29.05 -9.56 -0.38
C GLY A 102 28.65 -8.27 -1.12
N THR A 103 28.02 -7.31 -0.44
CA THR A 103 27.68 -5.99 -1.01
C THR A 103 28.48 -4.88 -0.30
N SER A 104 28.41 -3.66 -0.85
CA SER A 104 28.96 -2.45 -0.20
C SER A 104 27.94 -1.72 0.68
N ALA A 105 26.78 -2.33 0.96
CA ALA A 105 25.76 -1.72 1.78
C ALA A 105 26.23 -1.62 3.24
N THR A 106 25.90 -0.50 3.88
CA THR A 106 26.27 -0.17 5.26
C THR A 106 25.15 -0.42 6.25
N ALA A 107 23.92 -0.57 5.76
CA ALA A 107 22.73 -0.88 6.53
C ALA A 107 22.03 -2.11 5.93
N ASP A 108 21.44 -2.93 6.81
CA ASP A 108 20.67 -4.11 6.42
C ASP A 108 19.17 -3.93 6.68
N THR A 109 18.80 -2.91 7.46
CA THR A 109 17.43 -2.64 7.90
C THR A 109 17.07 -1.20 7.54
N PHE A 110 15.94 -1.02 6.86
CA PHE A 110 15.47 0.28 6.36
C PHE A 110 14.05 0.52 6.86
N PHE A 111 13.79 1.72 7.39
CA PHE A 111 12.55 2.08 8.07
C PHE A 111 11.80 3.11 7.25
N PHE A 112 10.48 2.93 7.14
CA PHE A 112 9.61 3.72 6.27
C PHE A 112 8.32 4.13 6.98
N GLN A 113 7.79 5.28 6.56
CA GLN A 113 6.42 5.70 6.81
C GLN A 113 5.60 5.49 5.54
N ASN A 114 4.50 4.76 5.67
CA ASN A 114 3.56 4.51 4.59
C ASN A 114 2.68 5.74 4.35
N ILE A 115 2.74 6.34 3.16
CA ILE A 115 2.12 7.65 2.88
C ILE A 115 1.31 7.70 1.58
N GLY A 116 1.54 6.75 0.67
CA GLY A 116 0.97 6.78 -0.68
C GLY A 116 -0.28 5.93 -0.79
N GLU A 117 -0.06 4.64 -1.01
CA GLU A 117 -1.09 3.61 -1.13
C GLU A 117 -1.02 2.74 0.11
N LEU A 118 -1.87 3.00 1.11
CA LEU A 118 -1.71 2.40 2.45
C LEU A 118 -1.73 0.86 2.45
N THR A 119 -2.33 0.25 1.42
CA THR A 119 -2.35 -1.21 1.23
C THR A 119 -1.12 -1.78 0.53
N LYS A 120 -0.11 -0.95 0.25
CA LYS A 120 1.13 -1.31 -0.45
C LYS A 120 2.31 -0.75 0.34
N LEU A 121 3.35 -1.56 0.49
CA LEU A 121 4.64 -1.10 1.02
C LEU A 121 5.52 -0.81 -0.18
N VAL A 122 5.77 0.45 -0.50
CA VAL A 122 6.39 0.87 -1.78
C VAL A 122 7.74 1.52 -1.52
N TRP A 123 8.79 1.06 -2.20
CA TRP A 123 10.13 1.65 -2.06
C TRP A 123 10.88 1.68 -3.39
N ASP A 124 11.87 2.58 -3.47
CA ASP A 124 12.82 2.63 -4.57
C ASP A 124 14.16 1.96 -4.21
N ASN A 125 14.86 1.47 -5.23
CA ASN A 125 16.18 0.86 -5.11
C ASN A 125 17.17 1.77 -4.36
N SER A 126 17.13 3.09 -4.60
CA SER A 126 18.04 4.05 -3.96
C SER A 126 17.82 4.18 -2.46
N GLN A 127 16.58 4.01 -1.98
CA GLN A 127 16.24 4.07 -0.55
C GLN A 127 16.84 2.89 0.23
N VAL A 128 17.05 1.76 -0.43
CA VAL A 128 17.63 0.53 0.16
C VAL A 128 19.06 0.29 -0.30
N GLN A 129 19.83 1.34 -0.57
CA GLN A 129 21.24 1.28 -0.98
C GLN A 129 21.48 0.37 -2.21
N ASN A 130 20.51 0.34 -3.13
CA ASN A 130 20.49 -0.49 -4.33
C ASN A 130 20.53 -2.01 -4.06
N LEU A 131 20.16 -2.45 -2.85
CA LEU A 131 20.10 -3.89 -2.50
C LEU A 131 19.06 -4.66 -3.32
N THR A 132 18.12 -3.96 -3.94
CA THR A 132 17.10 -4.53 -4.84
C THR A 132 17.38 -4.29 -6.33
N SER A 133 18.41 -3.50 -6.68
CA SER A 133 18.80 -3.23 -8.07
C SER A 133 19.81 -4.28 -8.55
N GLY A 134 19.48 -4.99 -9.62
CA GLY A 134 20.38 -5.89 -10.33
C GLY A 134 19.89 -6.12 -11.75
N VAL A 135 20.81 -6.04 -12.73
CA VAL A 135 20.51 -6.42 -14.11
C VAL A 135 20.12 -7.90 -14.14
N GLY A 136 18.85 -8.19 -14.41
CA GLY A 136 18.29 -9.53 -14.48
C GLY A 136 17.81 -10.09 -13.13
N ASN A 137 16.60 -9.70 -12.70
CA ASN A 137 15.68 -10.44 -11.81
C ASN A 137 16.19 -11.05 -10.47
N LEU A 138 17.39 -10.73 -9.96
CA LEU A 138 18.03 -11.57 -8.93
C LEU A 138 18.35 -10.89 -7.58
N ASN A 139 18.08 -9.60 -7.37
CA ASN A 139 18.44 -8.95 -6.10
C ASN A 139 17.30 -8.79 -5.09
N ILE A 140 16.04 -8.94 -5.51
CA ILE A 140 14.91 -8.98 -4.55
C ILE A 140 15.00 -10.17 -3.59
N GLY A 141 15.66 -11.26 -3.98
CA GLY A 141 15.87 -12.45 -3.13
C GLY A 141 16.71 -12.18 -1.88
N ARG A 142 17.32 -10.99 -1.74
CA ARG A 142 18.00 -10.56 -0.52
C ARG A 142 17.02 -10.05 0.54
N LEU A 143 15.79 -9.70 0.17
CA LEU A 143 14.76 -9.28 1.10
C LEU A 143 14.40 -10.47 2.01
N SER A 144 14.83 -10.39 3.26
CA SER A 144 14.66 -11.45 4.25
C SER A 144 13.25 -11.43 4.83
N HIS A 145 12.80 -10.24 5.23
CA HIS A 145 11.47 -10.03 5.80
C HIS A 145 11.11 -8.54 5.79
N TYR A 146 9.82 -8.29 6.02
CA TYR A 146 9.33 -6.98 6.43
C TYR A 146 8.60 -7.10 7.77
N VAL A 147 8.48 -5.97 8.45
CA VAL A 147 7.68 -5.84 9.68
C VAL A 147 6.80 -4.61 9.55
N THR A 148 5.54 -4.71 9.95
CA THR A 148 4.60 -3.60 9.99
C THR A 148 4.39 -3.14 11.43
N TYR A 149 4.13 -1.85 11.57
CA TYR A 149 3.88 -1.22 12.86
C TYR A 149 2.74 -0.22 12.74
N ASP A 150 1.91 -0.22 13.77
CA ASP A 150 0.84 0.74 13.93
C ASP A 150 0.94 1.45 15.27
N PRO A 151 0.45 2.69 15.36
CA PRO A 151 0.22 3.33 16.64
C PRO A 151 -0.63 2.41 17.51
N LYS A 152 -0.21 2.20 18.75
CA LYS A 152 -1.07 1.60 19.75
C LYS A 152 -2.29 2.51 19.88
N ASN A 153 -3.43 2.04 19.38
CA ASN A 153 -4.68 2.69 19.71
C ASN A 153 -4.79 2.66 21.23
N PRO A 154 -4.88 3.83 21.92
CA PRO A 154 -5.37 3.80 23.29
C PRO A 154 -6.73 3.14 23.18
N ASP A 155 -6.95 2.03 23.90
CA ASP A 155 -8.16 1.21 23.84
C ASP A 155 -9.31 2.03 23.30
N THR A 156 -9.73 1.77 22.05
CA THR A 156 -11.00 2.28 21.57
C THR A 156 -12.02 1.55 22.40
N GLY A 157 -12.21 2.01 23.65
CA GLY A 157 -13.33 1.68 24.47
C GLY A 157 -14.50 1.93 23.55
N VAL A 158 -15.07 0.84 23.07
CA VAL A 158 -16.18 0.84 22.12
C VAL A 158 -17.13 1.90 22.68
N PRO A 159 -17.38 3.02 21.97
CA PRO A 159 -18.28 4.03 22.48
C PRO A 159 -19.56 3.30 22.81
N GLU A 160 -19.87 3.19 24.11
CA GLU A 160 -21.04 2.44 24.53
C GLU A 160 -22.21 3.04 23.76
N PRO A 161 -22.91 2.24 22.93
CA PRO A 161 -23.95 2.79 22.09
C PRO A 161 -24.93 3.52 22.99
N ALA A 162 -25.28 4.77 22.64
CA ALA A 162 -26.26 5.57 23.40
C ALA A 162 -27.60 4.82 23.61
N THR A 163 -27.84 3.74 22.86
CA THR A 163 -28.93 2.78 23.07
C THR A 163 -28.89 2.10 24.44
N LEU A 164 -27.73 1.81 25.03
CA LEU A 164 -27.63 1.26 26.40
C LEU A 164 -28.11 2.27 27.44
N ALA A 165 -27.70 3.53 27.30
CA ALA A 165 -28.21 4.63 28.12
C ALA A 165 -29.73 4.83 27.92
N LEU A 166 -30.22 4.72 26.68
CA LEU A 166 -31.63 4.85 26.35
C LEU A 166 -32.49 3.68 26.87
N ILE A 167 -31.96 2.45 26.84
CA ILE A 167 -32.60 1.26 27.43
C ILE A 167 -32.66 1.41 28.95
N GLY A 168 -31.57 1.87 29.58
CA GLY A 168 -31.54 2.16 31.01
C GLY A 168 -32.56 3.22 31.43
N LEU A 169 -32.65 4.32 30.69
CA LEU A 169 -33.64 5.38 30.93
C LEU A 169 -35.07 4.93 30.64
N GLY A 170 -35.29 4.14 29.59
CA GLY A 170 -36.59 3.57 29.25
C GLY A 170 -37.13 2.63 30.34
N LEU A 171 -36.27 1.76 30.88
CA LEU A 171 -36.62 0.87 31.99
C LEU A 171 -36.87 1.65 33.29
N ALA A 172 -36.09 2.69 33.57
CA ALA A 172 -36.31 3.57 34.72
C ALA A 172 -37.65 4.33 34.64
N ALA A 173 -38.00 4.84 33.45
CA ALA A 173 -39.28 5.51 33.22
C ALA A 173 -40.49 4.56 33.35
N LEU A 174 -40.37 3.31 32.88
CA LEU A 174 -41.38 2.27 33.04
C LEU A 174 -41.54 1.84 34.51
N GLY A 175 -40.44 1.78 35.28
CA GLY A 175 -40.47 1.50 36.71
C GLY A 175 -41.14 2.63 37.52
N ALA A 176 -40.85 3.88 37.18
CA ALA A 176 -41.40 5.06 37.87
C ALA A 176 -42.91 5.26 37.60
N THR A 177 -43.37 4.94 36.39
CA THR A 177 -44.80 5.06 36.04
C THR A 177 -45.68 4.01 36.73
N ARG A 178 -45.14 2.83 37.04
CA ARG A 178 -45.87 1.77 37.77
C ARG A 178 -46.15 2.14 39.24
N ARG A 179 -45.30 2.95 39.87
CA ARG A 179 -45.48 3.41 41.27
C ARG A 179 -46.52 4.52 41.46
N ARG A 180 -46.99 5.17 40.39
CA ARG A 180 -48.02 6.22 40.47
C ARG A 180 -49.46 5.70 40.38
N LYS A 181 -49.65 4.40 40.15
CA LYS A 181 -50.97 3.76 40.03
C LYS A 181 -51.31 2.78 41.17
N GLN A 182 -50.47 2.73 42.20
CA GLN A 182 -50.82 2.16 43.51
C GLN A 182 -50.95 3.31 44.50
#